data_AF-A0A4U9VDF0-F1
#
_entry.id   AF-A0A4U9VDF0-F1
#
_cell.length_a   1.000
_cell.length_b   1.000
_cell.length_c   1.000
_cell.angle_alpha   90.00
_cell.angle_beta   90.00
_cell.angle_gamma   90.00
#
_symmetry.space_group_name_H-M   'P 1'
#
loop_
_entity.id
_entity.type
_entity.pdbx_description
1 polymer ?
#
loop_
_entity_poly.entity_id
_entity_poly.type
_entity_poly.pdbx_seq_one_letter_code
_entity_poly.pdbx_strand_id
1 'polypeptide(L)'
;MIAHNKNSQFSISLLNGFIAVYLASTPEDLLFYSYNSESAAYELHTRHHLKPMESHLLLALLSAPGQVVRNSILQSNGSNGKSLTSNKLRQLILSLRVLMKDTQKPSRIIKNQPRIGYSIHQAVKFTGSIQSHLSGMGPVPPTDPGISLMSKYSDVMDDKIQVIKGRDGLKKTIYSYFKRVLYAVNIISILLIFLLE
;
A
#
# COMPACT_ATOMS: atom_id res chain seq x y z
N MET A 1 1.67 14.86 10.60
CA MET A 1 0.23 15.09 10.34
C MET A 1 0.07 15.25 8.84
N ILE A 2 -0.72 14.42 8.17
CA ILE A 2 -0.95 14.56 6.71
C ILE A 2 -1.91 15.74 6.53
N ALA A 3 -1.47 16.83 5.91
CA ALA A 3 -2.33 17.98 5.67
C ALA A 3 -3.43 17.59 4.67
N HIS A 4 -4.66 17.48 5.14
CA HIS A 4 -5.79 17.09 4.32
C HIS A 4 -6.29 18.28 3.50
N ASN A 5 -6.01 18.29 2.20
CA ASN A 5 -6.64 19.23 1.28
C ASN A 5 -8.05 18.72 0.96
N LYS A 6 -9.07 19.39 1.52
CA LYS A 6 -10.50 19.06 1.36
C LYS A 6 -10.99 19.02 -0.09
N ASN A 7 -10.24 19.63 -1.02
CA ASN A 7 -10.58 19.65 -2.44
C ASN A 7 -9.93 18.51 -3.23
N SER A 8 -9.24 17.57 -2.55
CA SER A 8 -8.61 16.44 -3.22
C SER A 8 -9.65 15.42 -3.66
N GLN A 9 -9.58 15.03 -4.93
CA GLN A 9 -10.45 14.02 -5.52
C GLN A 9 -9.58 12.96 -6.19
N PHE A 10 -9.98 11.70 -6.05
CA PHE A 10 -9.21 10.57 -6.56
C PHE A 10 -10.14 9.60 -7.27
N SER A 11 -9.66 9.07 -8.39
CA SER A 11 -10.30 7.97 -9.10
C SER A 11 -9.41 6.74 -8.98
N ILE A 12 -10.01 5.55 -8.90
CA ILE A 12 -9.32 4.26 -8.79
C ILE A 12 -9.93 3.34 -9.84
N SER A 13 -9.15 2.95 -10.85
CA SER A 13 -9.58 1.98 -11.84
C SER A 13 -9.59 0.59 -11.23
N LEU A 14 -10.74 -0.08 -11.23
CA LEU A 14 -10.92 -1.41 -10.65
C LEU A 14 -10.80 -2.50 -11.72
N LEU A 15 -10.47 -3.71 -11.30
CA LEU A 15 -10.23 -4.83 -12.23
C LEU A 15 -11.49 -5.29 -12.98
N ASN A 16 -12.66 -5.03 -12.42
CA ASN A 16 -13.95 -5.38 -13.01
C ASN A 16 -14.49 -4.33 -14.01
N GLY A 17 -13.67 -3.37 -14.44
CA GLY A 17 -14.07 -2.30 -15.37
C GLY A 17 -14.77 -1.11 -14.73
N PHE A 18 -14.95 -1.14 -13.40
CA PHE A 18 -15.52 -0.01 -12.65
C PHE A 18 -14.46 1.04 -12.33
N ILE A 19 -14.92 2.26 -12.06
CA ILE A 19 -14.09 3.32 -11.48
C ILE A 19 -14.67 3.67 -10.12
N ALA A 20 -13.85 3.54 -9.07
CA ALA A 20 -14.20 4.08 -7.74
C ALA A 20 -13.70 5.52 -7.62
N VAL A 21 -14.57 6.43 -7.20
CA VAL A 21 -14.26 7.85 -6.98
C VAL A 21 -14.39 8.17 -5.50
N TYR A 22 -13.32 8.73 -4.94
CA TYR A 22 -13.24 9.20 -3.57
C TYR A 22 -13.07 10.72 -3.54
N LEU A 23 -13.91 11.41 -2.78
CA LEU A 23 -13.88 12.86 -2.62
C LEU A 23 -13.50 13.21 -1.18
N ALA A 24 -12.43 13.98 -0.98
CA ALA A 24 -12.04 14.40 0.37
C ALA A 24 -13.05 15.38 1.02
N SER A 25 -13.95 15.98 0.22
CA SER A 25 -15.04 16.84 0.68
C SER A 25 -16.21 16.06 1.29
N THR A 26 -16.42 14.81 0.85
CA THR A 26 -17.43 13.88 1.37
C THR A 26 -16.73 12.55 1.69
N PRO A 27 -15.82 12.55 2.68
CA PRO A 27 -14.90 11.43 2.93
C PRO A 27 -15.62 10.15 3.33
N GLU A 28 -16.85 10.23 3.79
CA GLU A 28 -17.70 9.11 4.16
C GLU A 28 -18.21 8.27 2.97
N ASP A 29 -18.02 8.71 1.72
CA ASP A 29 -18.54 8.00 0.56
C ASP A 29 -17.45 7.58 -0.44
N LEU A 30 -17.62 6.36 -0.96
CA LEU A 30 -16.92 5.86 -2.14
C LEU A 30 -17.95 5.57 -3.23
N LEU A 31 -17.82 6.29 -4.35
CA LEU A 31 -18.76 6.22 -5.46
C LEU A 31 -18.22 5.26 -6.53
N PHE A 32 -19.04 4.35 -7.04
CA PHE A 32 -18.62 3.40 -8.07
C PHE A 32 -19.36 3.69 -9.37
N TYR A 33 -18.62 3.87 -10.44
CA TYR A 33 -19.13 4.13 -11.77
C TYR A 33 -18.86 2.95 -12.69
N SER A 34 -19.84 2.63 -13.55
CA SER A 34 -19.72 1.66 -14.64
C SER A 34 -19.88 2.35 -15.97
N TYR A 35 -19.13 1.90 -16.98
CA TYR A 35 -19.29 2.41 -18.34
C TYR A 35 -20.52 1.79 -18.99
N ASN A 36 -21.43 2.63 -19.47
CA ASN A 36 -22.55 2.22 -20.30
C ASN A 36 -22.17 2.45 -21.78
N SER A 37 -22.08 1.35 -22.54
CA SER A 37 -21.72 1.39 -23.95
C SER A 37 -22.77 2.04 -24.85
N GLU A 38 -24.05 2.01 -24.45
CA GLU A 38 -25.14 2.60 -25.23
C GLU A 38 -25.10 4.13 -25.15
N SER A 39 -24.89 4.67 -23.95
CA SER A 39 -24.77 6.13 -23.72
C SER A 39 -23.34 6.66 -23.90
N ALA A 40 -22.37 5.77 -24.15
CA ALA A 40 -20.94 6.05 -24.22
C ALA A 40 -20.44 6.89 -23.02
N ALA A 41 -20.98 6.61 -21.83
CA ALA A 41 -20.75 7.40 -20.64
C ALA A 41 -20.61 6.54 -19.38
N TYR A 42 -19.93 7.08 -18.37
CA TYR A 42 -19.90 6.50 -17.05
C TYR A 42 -21.12 6.90 -16.23
N GLU A 43 -21.82 5.92 -15.70
CA GLU A 43 -23.00 6.10 -14.86
C GLU A 43 -22.72 5.64 -13.43
N LEU A 44 -23.28 6.34 -12.44
CA LEU A 44 -23.13 5.97 -11.04
C LEU A 44 -23.88 4.66 -10.81
N HIS A 45 -23.14 3.60 -10.50
CA HIS A 45 -23.70 2.28 -10.24
C HIS A 45 -24.08 2.11 -8.77
N THR A 46 -23.20 2.50 -7.85
CA THR A 46 -23.46 2.39 -6.42
C THR A 46 -22.67 3.39 -5.59
N ARG A 47 -23.24 3.79 -4.45
CA ARG A 47 -22.56 4.57 -3.42
C ARG A 47 -22.36 3.68 -2.21
N HIS A 48 -21.11 3.59 -1.74
CA HIS A 48 -20.79 2.85 -0.53
C HIS A 48 -20.35 3.79 0.58
N HIS A 49 -20.96 3.66 1.74
CA HIS A 49 -20.59 4.42 2.93
C HIS A 49 -19.38 3.79 3.63
N LEU A 50 -18.34 4.58 3.87
CA LEU A 50 -17.11 4.18 4.54
C LEU A 50 -17.20 4.49 6.02
N LYS A 51 -16.75 3.56 6.86
CA LYS A 51 -16.54 3.86 8.28
C LYS A 51 -15.45 4.93 8.41
N PRO A 52 -15.47 5.77 9.46
CA PRO A 52 -14.48 6.83 9.62
C PRO A 52 -13.03 6.36 9.52
N MET A 53 -12.72 5.18 10.07
CA MET A 53 -11.38 4.60 9.99
C MET A 53 -11.02 4.09 8.59
N GLU A 54 -11.99 3.57 7.83
CA GLU A 54 -11.78 3.10 6.45
C GLU A 54 -11.50 4.29 5.53
N SER A 55 -12.29 5.36 5.68
CA SER A 55 -12.09 6.61 4.96
C SER A 55 -10.73 7.22 5.24
N HIS A 56 -10.35 7.34 6.52
CA HIS A 56 -9.06 7.90 6.89
C HIS A 56 -7.89 7.08 6.32
N LEU A 57 -7.98 5.74 6.43
CA LEU A 57 -6.96 4.84 5.91
C LEU A 57 -6.87 4.93 4.38
N LEU A 58 -8.00 4.97 3.69
CA LEU A 58 -8.07 5.11 2.24
C LEU A 58 -7.44 6.44 1.79
N LEU A 59 -7.79 7.55 2.44
CA LEU A 59 -7.20 8.86 2.14
C LEU A 59 -5.69 8.89 2.38
N ALA A 60 -5.20 8.25 3.44
CA ALA A 60 -3.77 8.15 3.71
C ALA A 60 -3.02 7.42 2.58
N LEU A 61 -3.61 6.35 2.04
CA LEU A 61 -3.05 5.64 0.89
C LEU A 61 -3.14 6.48 -0.40
N LEU A 62 -4.29 7.12 -0.65
CA LEU A 62 -4.54 7.95 -1.84
C LEU A 62 -3.70 9.22 -1.89
N SER A 63 -3.20 9.69 -0.76
CA SER A 63 -2.36 10.88 -0.68
C SER A 63 -1.02 10.72 -1.42
N ALA A 64 -0.57 9.47 -1.60
CA ALA A 64 0.65 9.14 -2.35
C ALA A 64 0.48 7.83 -3.14
N PRO A 65 -0.30 7.83 -4.25
CA PRO A 65 -0.53 6.64 -5.06
C PRO A 65 0.78 6.03 -5.55
N GLY A 66 0.87 4.70 -5.50
CA GLY A 66 2.05 3.92 -5.85
C GLY A 66 3.16 3.91 -4.80
N GLN A 67 3.13 4.80 -3.80
CA GLN A 67 4.13 4.83 -2.73
C GLN A 67 3.70 3.97 -1.54
N VAL A 68 4.68 3.34 -0.89
CA VAL A 68 4.43 2.52 0.30
C VAL A 68 4.30 3.43 1.53
N VAL A 69 3.09 3.52 2.07
CA VAL A 69 2.83 4.18 3.35
C VAL A 69 3.14 3.21 4.47
N ARG A 70 4.08 3.59 5.34
CA ARG A 70 4.58 2.73 6.42
C ARG A 70 3.49 2.38 7.42
N ASN A 71 3.55 1.15 7.96
CA ASN A 71 2.64 0.69 9.01
C ASN A 71 2.59 1.65 10.21
N SER A 72 3.73 2.17 10.65
CA SER A 72 3.79 3.12 11.77
C SER A 72 2.97 4.38 11.52
N ILE A 73 2.95 4.88 10.28
CA ILE A 73 2.18 6.08 9.88
C ILE A 73 0.69 5.75 9.82
N LEU A 74 0.33 4.62 9.22
CA LEU A 74 -1.07 4.17 9.15
C LEU A 74 -1.64 3.85 10.55
N GLN A 75 -0.78 3.41 11.49
CA GLN A 75 -1.16 3.10 12.85
C GLN A 75 -1.30 4.35 13.73
N SER A 76 -0.37 5.31 13.60
CA SER A 76 -0.38 6.54 14.39
C SER A 76 -1.54 7.47 14.03
N ASN A 77 -2.05 7.38 12.79
CA ASN A 77 -3.11 8.23 12.28
C ASN A 77 -4.49 7.57 12.41
N GLY A 78 -4.80 6.89 13.53
CA GLY A 78 -6.17 6.41 13.75
C GLY A 78 -7.16 7.56 14.00
N SER A 79 -8.46 7.29 13.86
CA SER A 79 -9.49 8.30 14.11
C SER A 79 -9.44 8.77 15.58
N ASN A 80 -9.54 10.08 15.80
CA ASN A 80 -9.59 10.70 17.12
C ASN A 80 -8.32 10.48 17.97
N GLY A 81 -7.14 10.39 17.33
CA GLY A 81 -5.85 10.29 18.02
C GLY A 81 -5.57 8.94 18.66
N LYS A 82 -6.45 7.93 18.49
CA LYS A 82 -6.22 6.58 18.98
C LYS A 82 -5.35 5.80 17.99
N SER A 83 -4.27 5.20 18.49
CA SER A 83 -3.43 4.33 17.67
C SER A 83 -4.17 3.05 17.26
N LEU A 84 -4.00 2.66 16.00
CA LEU A 84 -4.52 1.43 15.44
C LEU A 84 -3.59 0.25 15.75
N THR A 85 -4.14 -0.86 16.24
CA THR A 85 -3.37 -2.10 16.36
C THR A 85 -3.07 -2.70 14.99
N SER A 86 -1.98 -3.47 14.87
CA SER A 86 -1.61 -4.18 13.63
C SER A 86 -2.73 -5.08 13.10
N ASN A 87 -3.47 -5.74 14.00
CA ASN A 87 -4.60 -6.60 13.60
C ASN A 87 -5.75 -5.77 13.02
N LYS A 88 -6.10 -4.65 13.68
CA LYS A 88 -7.16 -3.77 13.20
C LYS A 88 -6.81 -3.14 11.85
N LEU A 89 -5.56 -2.71 11.66
CA LEU A 89 -5.06 -2.22 10.37
C LEU A 89 -5.24 -3.28 9.28
N ARG A 90 -4.86 -4.53 9.53
CA ARG A 90 -5.03 -5.63 8.58
C ARG A 90 -6.50 -5.86 8.21
N GLN A 91 -7.40 -5.82 9.20
CA GLN A 91 -8.85 -5.95 8.98
C GLN A 91 -9.41 -4.80 8.13
N LEU A 92 -8.97 -3.56 8.38
CA LEU A 92 -9.39 -2.40 7.58
C LEU A 92 -8.89 -2.50 6.14
N ILE A 93 -7.62 -2.90 5.92
CA ILE A 93 -7.09 -3.14 4.57
C ILE A 93 -7.88 -4.25 3.86
N LEU A 94 -8.21 -5.33 4.57
CA LEU A 94 -9.03 -6.41 4.01
C LEU A 94 -10.43 -5.91 3.63
N SER A 95 -11.06 -5.10 4.50
CA SER A 95 -12.37 -4.49 4.23
C SER A 95 -12.33 -3.64 2.96
N LEU A 96 -11.34 -2.75 2.83
CA LEU A 96 -11.15 -1.92 1.64
C LEU A 96 -10.90 -2.75 0.38
N ARG A 97 -10.12 -3.83 0.47
CA ARG A 97 -9.90 -4.74 -0.67
C ARG A 97 -11.19 -5.44 -1.10
N VAL A 98 -11.98 -5.93 -0.17
CA VAL A 98 -13.28 -6.56 -0.47
C VAL A 98 -14.22 -5.56 -1.14
N LEU A 99 -14.26 -4.33 -0.61
CA LEU A 99 -15.06 -3.24 -1.17
C LEU A 99 -14.66 -2.92 -2.61
N MET A 100 -13.36 -2.85 -2.89
CA MET A 100 -12.81 -2.59 -4.23
C MET A 100 -12.73 -3.84 -5.13
N LYS A 101 -13.27 -4.98 -4.69
CA LYS A 101 -13.19 -6.29 -5.38
C LYS A 101 -11.75 -6.75 -5.66
N ASP A 102 -10.77 -6.29 -4.88
CA ASP A 102 -9.35 -6.68 -4.92
C ASP A 102 -9.07 -7.90 -4.03
N THR A 103 -9.84 -8.98 -4.23
CA THR A 103 -9.80 -10.18 -3.38
C THR A 103 -8.85 -11.27 -3.90
N GLN A 104 -8.45 -11.18 -5.17
CA GLN A 104 -7.55 -12.14 -5.80
C GLN A 104 -6.09 -11.95 -5.34
N LYS A 105 -5.32 -13.04 -5.36
CA LYS A 105 -3.87 -13.02 -5.09
C LYS A 105 -3.09 -13.18 -6.41
N PRO A 106 -2.04 -12.37 -6.64
CA PRO A 106 -1.63 -11.22 -5.83
C PRO A 106 -2.62 -10.05 -5.95
N SER A 107 -2.86 -9.34 -4.83
CA SER A 107 -3.69 -8.13 -4.84
C SER A 107 -3.08 -7.07 -5.76
N ARG A 108 -3.91 -6.42 -6.59
CA ARG A 108 -3.46 -5.49 -7.64
C ARG A 108 -3.66 -4.03 -7.26
N ILE A 109 -4.72 -3.72 -6.50
CA ILE A 109 -5.09 -2.35 -6.13
C ILE A 109 -4.37 -1.94 -4.86
N ILE A 110 -4.63 -2.61 -3.74
CA ILE A 110 -3.96 -2.34 -2.47
C ILE A 110 -2.88 -3.40 -2.26
N LYS A 111 -1.62 -3.06 -2.50
CA LYS A 111 -0.49 -3.97 -2.35
C LYS A 111 0.07 -3.92 -0.93
N ASN A 112 0.44 -5.08 -0.42
CA ASN A 112 1.13 -5.21 0.87
C ASN A 112 2.63 -5.34 0.61
N GLN A 113 3.43 -4.49 1.25
CA GLN A 113 4.86 -4.65 1.31
C GLN A 113 5.23 -5.24 2.69
N PRO A 114 5.64 -6.53 2.76
CA PRO A 114 5.84 -7.23 4.02
C PRO A 114 6.73 -6.45 5.00
N ARG A 115 6.25 -6.29 6.24
CA ARG A 115 6.92 -5.57 7.34
C ARG A 115 7.13 -4.06 7.12
N ILE A 116 6.78 -3.52 5.97
CA ILE A 116 6.96 -2.10 5.65
C ILE A 116 5.62 -1.36 5.74
N GLY A 117 4.62 -1.77 4.97
CA GLY A 117 3.39 -0.98 4.83
C GLY A 117 2.51 -1.41 3.66
N TYR A 118 1.70 -0.47 3.18
CA TYR A 118 0.76 -0.68 2.08
C TYR A 118 0.86 0.44 1.05
N SER A 119 0.59 0.12 -0.21
CA SER A 119 0.48 1.10 -1.30
C SER A 119 -0.82 0.88 -2.06
N ILE A 120 -1.43 1.96 -2.56
CA ILE A 120 -2.57 1.89 -3.46
C ILE A 120 -2.12 2.19 -4.89
N HIS A 121 -2.50 1.36 -5.84
CA HIS A 121 -2.18 1.48 -7.26
C HIS A 121 -3.45 1.74 -8.05
N GLN A 122 -3.30 2.07 -9.35
CA GLN A 122 -4.41 2.40 -10.25
C GLN A 122 -5.25 3.60 -9.78
N ALA A 123 -4.70 4.41 -8.87
CA ALA A 123 -5.33 5.61 -8.35
C ALA A 123 -4.73 6.85 -9.00
N VAL A 124 -5.57 7.77 -9.44
CA VAL A 124 -5.21 9.04 -10.09
C VAL A 124 -5.93 10.17 -9.38
N LYS A 125 -5.17 11.18 -8.96
CA LYS A 125 -5.72 12.43 -8.45
C LYS A 125 -6.22 13.27 -9.63
N PHE A 126 -7.40 13.84 -9.51
CA PHE A 126 -7.97 14.70 -10.54
C PHE A 126 -8.54 16.00 -9.97
N THR A 127 -8.83 16.95 -10.85
CA THR A 127 -9.40 18.26 -10.55
C THR A 127 -10.60 18.53 -11.46
N GLY A 128 -11.57 19.31 -10.99
CA GLY A 128 -12.80 19.58 -11.73
C GLY A 128 -13.98 18.71 -11.25
N SER A 129 -14.99 18.56 -12.11
CA SER A 129 -16.17 17.72 -11.82
C SER A 129 -15.89 16.24 -12.14
N ILE A 130 -16.62 15.35 -11.46
CA ILE A 130 -16.52 13.90 -11.70
C ILE A 130 -16.85 13.58 -13.16
N GLN A 131 -17.96 14.11 -13.70
CA GLN A 131 -18.36 13.87 -15.09
C GLN A 131 -17.27 14.29 -16.08
N SER A 132 -16.67 15.47 -15.93
CA SER A 132 -15.60 15.92 -16.84
C SER A 132 -14.39 15.00 -16.79
N HIS A 133 -14.03 14.50 -15.60
CA HIS A 133 -12.93 13.55 -15.45
C HIS A 133 -13.24 12.20 -16.09
N LEU A 134 -14.43 11.66 -15.83
CA LEU A 134 -14.86 10.36 -16.34
C LEU A 134 -15.08 10.36 -17.85
N SER A 135 -15.57 11.45 -18.45
CA SER A 135 -15.69 11.58 -19.91
C SER A 135 -14.32 11.60 -20.62
N GLY A 136 -13.25 12.00 -19.92
CA GLY A 136 -11.88 11.93 -20.45
C GLY A 136 -11.22 10.56 -20.28
N MET A 137 -11.79 9.67 -19.46
CA MET A 137 -11.35 8.29 -19.31
C MET A 137 -12.16 7.44 -20.28
N GLY A 138 -11.55 6.92 -21.34
CA GLY A 138 -12.21 5.92 -22.18
C GLY A 138 -12.67 4.69 -21.35
N PRO A 139 -13.43 3.75 -21.95
CA PRO A 139 -13.88 2.57 -21.23
C PRO A 139 -12.71 1.80 -20.63
N VAL A 140 -12.71 1.64 -19.31
CA VAL A 140 -11.74 0.83 -18.59
C VAL A 140 -12.02 -0.64 -18.93
N PRO A 141 -11.12 -1.32 -19.65
CA PRO A 141 -11.34 -2.70 -20.00
C PRO A 141 -11.33 -3.55 -18.72
N PRO A 142 -12.21 -4.56 -18.60
CA PRO A 142 -12.09 -5.54 -17.53
C PRO A 142 -10.70 -6.16 -17.65
N THR A 143 -9.93 -6.10 -16.58
CA THR A 143 -8.58 -6.65 -16.58
C THR A 143 -8.72 -8.15 -16.41
N ASP A 144 -8.42 -8.91 -17.46
CA ASP A 144 -8.44 -10.37 -17.38
C ASP A 144 -7.58 -10.84 -16.19
N PRO A 145 -8.12 -11.68 -15.30
CA PRO A 145 -7.36 -12.19 -14.15
C PRO A 145 -6.16 -13.03 -14.62
N GLY A 146 -6.19 -13.55 -15.85
CA GLY A 146 -5.12 -14.36 -16.45
C GLY A 146 -3.89 -13.59 -16.96
N ILE A 147 -3.96 -12.27 -17.15
CA ILE A 147 -2.80 -11.51 -17.64
C ILE A 147 -1.96 -11.09 -16.43
N SER A 148 -0.97 -11.91 -16.11
CA SER A 148 0.12 -11.56 -15.21
C SER A 148 0.92 -10.41 -15.82
N LEU A 149 0.71 -9.19 -15.32
CA LEU A 149 1.53 -8.00 -15.64
C LEU A 149 3.02 -8.16 -15.25
N MET A 150 3.46 -9.32 -14.73
CA MET A 150 4.88 -9.59 -14.51
C MET A 150 5.70 -9.71 -15.80
N SER A 151 5.12 -10.00 -16.97
CA SER A 151 5.94 -10.12 -18.19
C SER A 151 6.39 -8.78 -18.77
N LYS A 152 5.77 -7.65 -18.38
CA LYS A 152 6.13 -6.33 -18.92
C LYS A 152 7.04 -5.49 -18.01
N TYR A 153 7.33 -5.99 -16.81
CA TYR A 153 8.21 -5.32 -15.84
C TYR A 153 9.43 -6.16 -15.45
N SER A 154 9.55 -7.42 -15.89
CA SER A 154 10.78 -8.21 -15.71
C SER A 154 11.94 -7.62 -16.52
N ASP A 155 11.69 -7.11 -17.72
CA ASP A 155 12.77 -6.68 -18.63
C ASP A 155 13.33 -5.27 -18.31
N VAL A 156 12.71 -4.51 -17.41
CA VAL A 156 13.16 -3.14 -17.06
C VAL A 156 13.85 -3.06 -15.70
N MET A 157 13.74 -4.11 -14.87
CA MET A 157 14.29 -4.10 -13.51
C MET A 157 15.55 -4.96 -13.33
N ASP A 158 15.94 -5.78 -14.30
CA ASP A 158 17.19 -6.55 -14.18
C ASP A 158 18.47 -5.70 -14.37
N ASP A 159 18.36 -4.49 -14.96
CA ASP A 159 19.54 -3.64 -15.19
C ASP A 159 19.79 -2.59 -14.09
N LYS A 160 18.90 -2.48 -13.08
CA LYS A 160 19.05 -1.49 -11.98
C LYS A 160 19.04 -2.06 -10.57
N ILE A 161 18.91 -3.38 -10.40
CA ILE A 161 19.04 -4.05 -9.10
C ILE A 161 20.41 -4.75 -9.00
N GLN A 162 21.50 -4.01 -9.23
CA GLN A 162 22.84 -4.41 -8.77
C GLN A 162 23.39 -3.51 -7.67
N VAL A 163 22.65 -2.50 -7.23
CA VAL A 163 23.06 -1.63 -6.13
C VAL A 163 22.01 -1.76 -5.03
N ILE A 164 22.43 -2.06 -3.80
CA ILE A 164 21.60 -2.35 -2.61
C ILE A 164 21.35 -3.87 -2.37
N LYS A 165 22.38 -4.71 -2.49
CA LYS A 165 22.47 -6.00 -1.76
C LYS A 165 23.59 -6.03 -0.70
N GLY A 166 24.12 -4.86 -0.32
CA GLY A 166 25.31 -4.74 0.55
C GLY A 166 25.07 -4.56 2.05
N ARG A 167 23.84 -4.32 2.53
CA ARG A 167 23.62 -3.92 3.95
C ARG A 167 23.22 -5.05 4.91
N ASP A 168 22.58 -6.11 4.41
CA ASP A 168 22.12 -7.20 5.28
C ASP A 168 23.20 -8.28 5.51
N GLY A 169 24.15 -8.42 4.59
CA GLY A 169 25.33 -9.26 4.78
C GLY A 169 26.28 -8.72 5.87
N LEU A 170 26.47 -7.39 5.91
CA LEU A 170 27.39 -6.75 6.85
C LEU A 170 26.96 -6.96 8.32
N LYS A 171 25.66 -6.91 8.61
CA LYS A 171 25.15 -7.14 9.97
C LYS A 171 25.35 -8.58 10.45
N LYS A 172 25.21 -9.56 9.55
CA LYS A 172 25.46 -10.98 9.88
C LYS A 172 26.94 -11.26 10.12
N THR A 173 27.83 -10.65 9.33
CA THR A 173 29.28 -10.82 9.48
C THR A 173 29.80 -10.16 10.76
N ILE A 174 29.34 -8.93 11.08
CA ILE A 174 29.73 -8.23 12.31
C ILE A 174 29.25 -8.99 13.55
N TYR A 175 28.01 -9.50 13.55
CA TYR A 175 27.50 -10.27 14.68
C TYR A 175 28.25 -11.58 14.91
N SER A 176 28.66 -12.27 13.84
CA SER A 176 29.51 -13.46 13.92
C SER A 176 30.89 -13.16 14.50
N TYR A 177 31.47 -12.00 14.16
CA TYR A 177 32.80 -11.61 14.65
C TYR A 177 32.77 -11.26 16.15
N PHE A 178 31.80 -10.47 16.59
CA PHE A 178 31.63 -10.13 18.01
C PHE A 178 31.43 -11.36 18.89
N LYS A 179 30.65 -12.33 18.42
CA LYS A 179 30.43 -13.59 19.16
C LYS A 179 31.74 -14.35 19.37
N ARG A 180 32.61 -14.45 18.36
CA ARG A 180 33.90 -15.15 18.46
C ARG A 180 34.88 -14.46 19.41
N VAL A 181 34.94 -13.13 19.37
CA VAL A 181 35.80 -12.35 20.28
C VAL A 181 35.35 -12.52 21.73
N LEU A 182 34.04 -12.51 22.00
CA LEU A 182 33.51 -12.69 23.35
C LEU A 182 33.86 -14.09 23.92
N TYR A 183 33.80 -15.14 23.10
CA TYR A 183 34.24 -16.48 23.51
C TYR A 183 35.74 -16.54 23.78
N ALA A 184 36.57 -15.92 22.96
CA ALA A 184 38.02 -15.91 23.14
C ALA A 184 38.42 -15.20 24.46
N VAL A 185 37.81 -14.06 24.77
CA VAL A 185 38.04 -13.34 26.04
C VAL A 185 37.65 -14.22 27.23
N ASN A 186 36.52 -14.91 27.15
CA ASN A 186 36.06 -15.77 28.25
C ASN A 186 37.02 -16.95 28.50
N ILE A 187 37.54 -17.56 27.44
CA ILE A 187 38.52 -18.66 27.55
C ILE A 187 39.83 -18.16 28.17
N ILE A 188 40.33 -16.99 27.75
CA ILE A 188 41.56 -16.40 28.29
C ILE A 188 41.41 -16.08 29.79
N SER A 189 40.26 -15.54 30.19
CA SER A 189 39.97 -15.25 31.61
C SER A 189 40.00 -16.52 32.47
N ILE A 190 39.43 -17.63 31.98
CA ILE A 190 39.45 -18.93 32.69
C ILE A 190 40.89 -19.46 32.80
N LEU A 191 41.67 -19.36 31.72
CA LEU A 191 43.06 -19.80 31.70
C LEU A 191 43.96 -18.99 32.65
N LEU A 192 43.71 -17.69 32.79
CA LEU A 192 44.41 -16.81 33.73
C LEU A 192 44.10 -17.17 35.19
N ILE A 193 42.86 -17.56 35.50
CA ILE A 193 42.49 -18.01 36.85
C ILE A 193 43.25 -19.30 37.21
N PHE A 194 43.33 -20.26 36.29
CA PHE A 194 44.07 -21.51 36.49
C PHE A 194 45.59 -21.35 36.61
N LEU A 195 46.17 -20.25 36.10
CA LEU A 195 47.61 -19.96 36.20
C LEU A 195 47.99 -19.22 37.49
N LEU A 196 46.99 -18.71 38.23
CA LEU A 196 47.17 -17.96 39.48
C LEU A 196 46.94 -18.82 40.73
N GLU A 197 46.43 -20.05 40.56
CA GLU A 197 46.39 -21.11 41.58
C GLU A 197 47.64 -22.01 41.48
#